data_AF-A0A7X7I2T7-F1
#
_entry.id   AF-A0A7X7I2T7-F1
#
_cell.length_a   1.000
_cell.length_b   1.000
_cell.length_c   1.000
_cell.angle_alpha   90.00
_cell.angle_beta   90.00
_cell.angle_gamma   90.00
#
_symmetry.space_group_name_H-M   'P 1'
#
loop_
_entity.id
_entity.type
_entity.pdbx_description
1 polymer ?
#
loop_
_entity_poly.entity_id
_entity_poly.type
_entity_poly.pdbx_seq_one_letter_code
_entity_poly.pdbx_strand_id
1 'polypeptide(L)'
;MRVYRLILFIFLIVSAGSAQYAVDSVIALSDSCVQIRWTPDSINTDVSWYEQYGATCTGADTIYKRCDFLPGVEYRGIPYSYGGEDAWYTFRDRLQQGFLVGSHSCHYSVYGDPSNKVTGTDCSGFLSFVWGYPRSTTSTFYTGSAFTTIPIVDVKPGDALVKATSGCGYHAILIVEANDIKEVVISEASSTVFGCRERVVDLSTSAWQCYKAIRYPKLESRSRPVTNLTKSNDISIQKINSIGYKVHFQRPLSGSIEVFTIDGRMLYISDLNNCDNILIKTGYTGVIAFRLTNELSKNPVIMATLR
;
A
#
# COMPACT_ATOMS: atom_id res chain seq x y z
N MET A 1 2.31 38.08 56.77
CA MET A 1 3.07 37.00 56.10
C MET A 1 2.26 36.49 54.93
N ARG A 2 2.63 36.87 53.69
CA ARG A 2 2.02 36.37 52.45
C ARG A 2 3.03 35.44 51.80
N VAL A 3 2.66 34.17 51.68
CA VAL A 3 3.44 33.14 50.99
C VAL A 3 3.22 33.34 49.49
N TYR A 4 4.24 33.75 48.76
CA TYR A 4 4.21 33.79 47.30
C TYR A 4 4.40 32.37 46.76
N ARG A 5 3.39 31.82 46.09
CA ARG A 5 3.51 30.58 45.31
C ARG A 5 4.28 30.89 44.03
N LEU A 6 5.49 30.37 43.93
CA LEU A 6 6.28 30.37 42.71
C LEU A 6 5.63 29.39 41.71
N ILE A 7 4.99 29.91 40.67
CA ILE A 7 4.49 29.11 39.54
C ILE A 7 5.67 28.92 38.57
N LEU A 8 6.25 27.72 38.58
CA LEU A 8 7.29 27.31 37.66
C LEU A 8 6.64 27.00 36.30
N PHE A 9 6.75 27.91 35.33
CA PHE A 9 6.43 27.62 33.94
C PHE A 9 7.57 26.79 33.34
N ILE A 10 7.41 25.46 33.32
CA ILE A 10 8.23 24.57 32.50
C ILE A 10 7.75 24.75 31.06
N PHE A 11 8.47 25.54 30.27
CA PHE A 11 8.37 25.48 28.82
C PHE A 11 8.99 24.15 28.36
N LEU A 12 8.16 23.12 28.25
CA LEU A 12 8.46 21.97 27.40
C LEU A 12 8.48 22.50 25.96
N ILE A 13 9.68 22.82 25.47
CA ILE A 13 9.93 22.87 24.03
C ILE A 13 9.77 21.44 23.56
N VAL A 14 8.54 21.06 23.22
CA VAL A 14 8.31 19.89 22.36
C VAL A 14 8.87 20.31 21.02
N SER A 15 10.12 19.94 20.74
CA SER A 15 10.60 19.92 19.37
C SER A 15 9.66 18.97 18.62
N ALA A 16 8.68 19.53 17.92
CA ALA A 16 7.93 18.83 16.91
C ALA A 16 8.94 18.50 15.79
N GLY A 17 9.70 17.42 16.00
CA GLY A 17 10.43 16.77 14.94
C GLY A 17 9.37 16.25 13.99
N SER A 18 9.10 17.00 12.92
CA SER A 18 8.33 16.52 11.79
C SER A 18 9.06 15.31 11.22
N ALA A 19 8.58 14.10 11.51
CA ALA A 19 9.04 12.90 10.85
C ALA A 19 8.64 13.01 9.37
N GLN A 20 9.57 13.46 8.54
CA GLN A 20 9.39 13.62 7.11
C GLN A 20 9.62 12.26 6.44
N TYR A 21 8.57 11.45 6.30
CA TYR A 21 8.66 10.20 5.57
C TYR A 21 8.99 10.48 4.10
N ALA A 22 9.92 9.71 3.54
CA ALA A 22 10.13 9.74 2.09
C ALA A 22 8.81 9.37 1.41
N VAL A 23 8.41 10.24 0.50
CA VAL A 23 7.17 10.24 -0.28
C VAL A 23 7.05 9.01 -1.20
N ASP A 24 8.04 8.12 -1.20
CA ASP A 24 8.07 6.85 -1.94
C ASP A 24 8.63 5.71 -1.07
N SER A 25 8.47 5.78 0.25
CA SER A 25 8.91 4.69 1.12
C SER A 25 8.03 3.46 0.92
N VAL A 26 8.63 2.28 0.94
CA VAL A 26 7.93 0.99 0.78
C VAL A 26 6.76 0.86 1.75
N ILE A 27 6.93 1.36 2.98
CA ILE A 27 5.89 1.30 4.02
C ILE A 27 4.74 2.24 3.69
N ALA A 28 5.01 3.46 3.21
CA ALA A 28 3.96 4.39 2.78
C ALA A 28 3.12 3.80 1.62
N LEU A 29 3.78 3.14 0.66
CA LEU A 29 3.10 2.44 -0.43
C LEU A 29 2.28 1.25 0.08
N SER A 30 2.80 0.49 1.06
CA SER A 30 2.07 -0.58 1.73
C SER A 30 0.80 -0.07 2.43
N ASP A 31 0.93 0.98 3.25
CA ASP A 31 -0.18 1.62 3.96
C ASP A 31 -1.29 1.99 2.94
N SER A 32 -0.94 2.55 1.79
CA SER A 32 -1.94 2.92 0.78
C SER A 32 -2.77 1.74 0.25
N CYS A 33 -2.19 0.54 0.18
CA CYS A 33 -2.89 -0.66 -0.25
C CYS A 33 -3.74 -1.28 0.86
N VAL A 34 -3.32 -1.16 2.12
CA VAL A 34 -3.99 -1.75 3.28
C VAL A 34 -5.10 -0.85 3.83
N GLN A 35 -4.95 0.46 3.71
CA GLN A 35 -5.82 1.43 4.39
C GLN A 35 -7.01 1.89 3.53
N ILE A 36 -6.92 1.77 2.20
CA ILE A 36 -7.99 2.12 1.26
C ILE A 36 -9.34 1.54 1.69
N ARG A 37 -10.34 2.42 1.83
CA ARG A 37 -11.73 2.05 1.99
C ARG A 37 -12.51 2.22 0.70
N TRP A 38 -13.42 1.30 0.45
CA TRP A 38 -14.21 1.27 -0.77
C TRP A 38 -15.52 0.52 -0.54
N THR A 39 -16.51 0.79 -1.36
CA THR A 39 -17.83 0.14 -1.32
C THR A 39 -18.15 -0.26 -2.75
N PRO A 40 -18.34 -1.56 -3.05
CA PRO A 40 -18.74 -1.97 -4.38
C PRO A 40 -20.22 -1.69 -4.60
N ASP A 41 -20.57 -1.38 -5.85
CA ASP A 41 -21.94 -1.42 -6.33
C ASP A 41 -22.28 -2.80 -6.90
N SER A 42 -23.55 -3.02 -7.26
CA SER A 42 -23.98 -4.29 -7.85
C SER A 42 -23.26 -4.63 -9.16
N ILE A 43 -22.78 -3.63 -9.90
CA ILE A 43 -21.98 -3.82 -11.13
C ILE A 43 -20.57 -4.37 -10.84
N ASN A 44 -20.06 -4.17 -9.63
CA ASN A 44 -18.72 -4.60 -9.24
C ASN A 44 -18.69 -6.04 -8.72
N THR A 45 -19.84 -6.71 -8.63
CA THR A 45 -19.97 -8.04 -8.04
C THR A 45 -20.79 -8.94 -8.96
N ASP A 46 -20.46 -10.22 -9.06
CA ASP A 46 -21.28 -11.20 -9.80
C ASP A 46 -21.93 -12.20 -8.84
N VAL A 47 -23.05 -11.77 -8.23
CA VAL A 47 -23.73 -12.57 -7.21
C VAL A 47 -24.23 -13.91 -7.75
N SER A 48 -24.74 -13.91 -8.97
CA SER A 48 -25.21 -15.12 -9.66
C SER A 48 -24.13 -16.16 -9.85
N TRP A 49 -22.91 -15.76 -10.23
CA TRP A 49 -21.81 -16.69 -10.41
C TRP A 49 -21.43 -17.37 -9.08
N TYR A 50 -21.36 -16.62 -7.97
CA TYR A 50 -21.04 -17.19 -6.65
C TYR A 50 -22.12 -18.15 -6.14
N GLU A 51 -23.40 -17.85 -6.35
CA GLU A 51 -24.48 -18.77 -5.97
C GLU A 51 -24.38 -20.10 -6.73
N GLN A 52 -23.92 -20.06 -7.99
CA GLN A 52 -23.82 -21.23 -8.86
C GLN A 52 -22.52 -22.03 -8.66
N TYR A 53 -21.39 -21.36 -8.41
CA TYR A 53 -20.05 -21.97 -8.42
C TYR A 53 -19.26 -21.79 -7.11
N GLY A 54 -19.71 -20.95 -6.18
CA GLY A 54 -19.00 -20.63 -4.93
C GLY A 54 -18.78 -21.83 -4.01
N ALA A 55 -19.65 -22.85 -4.06
CA ALA A 55 -19.54 -24.05 -3.24
C ALA A 55 -18.28 -24.89 -3.55
N THR A 56 -17.78 -24.86 -4.78
CA THR A 56 -16.52 -25.54 -5.19
C THR A 56 -15.29 -24.66 -5.00
N CYS A 57 -15.51 -23.38 -4.66
CA CYS A 57 -14.52 -22.32 -4.56
C CYS A 57 -14.03 -22.08 -3.13
N THR A 58 -13.82 -23.14 -2.34
CA THR A 58 -13.44 -23.00 -0.94
C THR A 58 -11.92 -23.05 -0.74
N GLY A 59 -11.32 -21.87 -0.54
CA GLY A 59 -10.29 -21.73 0.49
C GLY A 59 -10.94 -21.97 1.87
N ALA A 60 -10.15 -22.31 2.88
CA ALA A 60 -10.61 -22.87 4.17
C ALA A 60 -11.47 -21.94 5.08
N ASP A 61 -12.15 -20.92 4.55
CA ASP A 61 -12.98 -20.00 5.33
C ASP A 61 -14.47 -20.21 5.04
N THR A 62 -15.21 -20.62 6.07
CA THR A 62 -16.65 -20.95 5.99
C THR A 62 -17.54 -19.71 6.03
N ILE A 63 -16.99 -18.54 6.36
CA ILE A 63 -17.74 -17.28 6.49
C ILE A 63 -18.01 -16.64 5.12
N TYR A 64 -17.23 -16.96 4.08
CA TYR A 64 -17.22 -16.26 2.79
C TYR A 64 -17.84 -17.05 1.62
N LYS A 65 -18.82 -17.93 1.90
CA LYS A 65 -19.57 -18.68 0.87
C LYS A 65 -20.54 -17.83 0.01
N ARG A 66 -20.64 -16.53 0.28
CA ARG A 66 -21.40 -15.54 -0.50
C ARG A 66 -20.35 -14.58 -1.03
N CYS A 67 -20.47 -14.10 -2.27
CA CYS A 67 -19.57 -13.14 -2.93
C CYS A 67 -18.52 -12.53 -2.02
N ASP A 68 -17.24 -12.63 -2.39
CA ASP A 68 -16.12 -12.08 -1.62
C ASP A 68 -16.40 -10.64 -1.14
N PHE A 69 -17.21 -9.89 -1.90
CA PHE A 69 -17.73 -8.59 -1.55
C PHE A 69 -19.23 -8.44 -1.85
N LEU A 70 -19.95 -7.74 -0.98
CA LEU A 70 -21.37 -7.44 -1.09
C LEU A 70 -21.60 -5.98 -1.50
N PRO A 71 -22.50 -5.71 -2.45
CA PRO A 71 -22.87 -4.35 -2.81
C PRO A 71 -23.31 -3.53 -1.60
N GLY A 72 -22.85 -2.28 -1.53
CA GLY A 72 -23.19 -1.35 -0.46
C GLY A 72 -22.49 -1.58 0.89
N VAL A 73 -21.63 -2.61 1.00
CA VAL A 73 -20.81 -2.85 2.20
C VAL A 73 -19.44 -2.20 2.03
N GLU A 74 -19.00 -1.43 3.03
CA GLU A 74 -17.65 -0.86 3.04
C GLU A 74 -16.60 -1.92 3.40
N TYR A 75 -15.56 -2.02 2.59
CA TYR A 75 -14.40 -2.87 2.80
C TYR A 75 -13.14 -2.02 2.94
N ARG A 76 -12.09 -2.63 3.52
CA ARG A 76 -10.77 -2.03 3.69
C ARG A 76 -9.70 -2.93 3.08
N GLY A 77 -8.72 -2.31 2.43
CA GLY A 77 -7.64 -2.98 1.70
C GLY A 77 -8.03 -3.28 0.25
N ILE A 78 -7.07 -3.20 -0.68
CA ILE A 78 -7.29 -3.58 -2.08
C ILE A 78 -7.71 -5.06 -2.13
N PRO A 79 -8.77 -5.43 -2.86
CA PRO A 79 -9.20 -6.82 -2.94
C PRO A 79 -8.14 -7.69 -3.60
N TYR A 80 -8.08 -8.95 -3.16
CA TYR A 80 -7.14 -9.91 -3.74
C TYR A 80 -7.59 -10.24 -5.17
N SER A 81 -6.70 -10.08 -6.15
CA SER A 81 -6.94 -10.47 -7.53
C SER A 81 -5.77 -11.28 -8.05
N TYR A 82 -5.97 -12.57 -8.34
CA TYR A 82 -4.93 -13.45 -8.88
C TYR A 82 -4.32 -12.86 -10.16
N GLY A 83 -3.01 -12.66 -10.19
CA GLY A 83 -2.31 -12.01 -11.30
C GLY A 83 -2.32 -10.48 -11.26
N GLY A 84 -3.16 -9.85 -10.43
CA GLY A 84 -3.33 -8.40 -10.35
C GLY A 84 -2.13 -7.66 -9.75
N GLU A 85 -2.00 -6.39 -10.13
CA GLU A 85 -0.99 -5.44 -9.63
C GLU A 85 -1.61 -4.04 -9.46
N ASP A 86 -2.92 -3.96 -9.23
CA ASP A 86 -3.56 -2.66 -9.10
C ASP A 86 -3.06 -1.97 -7.83
N ALA A 87 -2.39 -0.83 -8.02
CA ALA A 87 -2.26 0.16 -6.97
C ALA A 87 -3.64 0.67 -6.56
N TRP A 88 -3.75 1.25 -5.36
CA TRP A 88 -5.04 1.67 -4.81
C TRP A 88 -5.81 2.64 -5.73
N TYR A 89 -5.10 3.52 -6.46
CA TYR A 89 -5.72 4.49 -7.38
C TYR A 89 -6.23 3.80 -8.65
N THR A 90 -5.46 2.87 -9.23
CA THR A 90 -5.91 2.06 -10.38
C THR A 90 -7.12 1.24 -9.99
N PHE A 91 -7.10 0.68 -8.78
CA PHE A 91 -8.21 -0.05 -8.22
C PHE A 91 -9.47 0.83 -8.12
N ARG A 92 -9.38 2.04 -7.59
CA ARG A 92 -10.52 2.97 -7.53
C ARG A 92 -11.04 3.35 -8.90
N ASP A 93 -10.14 3.73 -9.82
CA ASP A 93 -10.51 4.15 -11.16
C ASP A 93 -11.27 3.02 -11.89
N ARG A 94 -10.82 1.76 -11.71
CA ARG A 94 -11.48 0.57 -12.28
C ARG A 94 -12.79 0.23 -11.57
N LEU A 95 -12.85 0.35 -10.24
CA LEU A 95 -14.08 0.18 -9.47
C LEU A 95 -15.18 1.13 -9.99
N GLN A 96 -14.84 2.40 -10.21
CA GLN A 96 -15.75 3.41 -10.78
C GLN A 96 -16.19 3.09 -12.22
N GLN A 97 -15.32 2.44 -12.99
CA GLN A 97 -15.64 1.95 -14.35
C GLN A 97 -16.51 0.69 -14.35
N GLY A 98 -16.91 0.17 -13.19
CA GLY A 98 -17.74 -1.03 -13.08
C GLY A 98 -16.96 -2.33 -13.18
N PHE A 99 -15.65 -2.33 -12.95
CA PHE A 99 -14.87 -3.56 -12.90
C PHE A 99 -15.31 -4.41 -11.69
N LEU A 100 -15.26 -5.73 -11.88
CA LEU A 100 -15.48 -6.70 -10.82
C LEU A 100 -14.35 -6.63 -9.78
N VAL A 101 -14.69 -6.74 -8.50
CA VAL A 101 -13.72 -6.66 -7.41
C VAL A 101 -13.13 -8.03 -7.06
N GLY A 102 -11.82 -8.14 -7.15
CA GLY A 102 -11.07 -9.33 -6.75
C GLY A 102 -11.26 -10.56 -7.65
N SER A 103 -10.37 -11.54 -7.48
CA SER A 103 -10.41 -12.83 -8.16
C SER A 103 -9.58 -13.91 -7.44
N HIS A 104 -10.08 -15.14 -7.43
CA HIS A 104 -9.43 -16.30 -6.83
C HIS A 104 -9.07 -17.37 -7.87
N SER A 105 -8.16 -18.28 -7.53
CA SER A 105 -7.69 -19.34 -8.44
C SER A 105 -8.79 -20.30 -8.90
N CYS A 106 -9.88 -20.40 -8.14
CA CYS A 106 -11.05 -21.21 -8.49
C CYS A 106 -12.05 -20.45 -9.39
N HIS A 107 -11.89 -19.13 -9.56
CA HIS A 107 -12.67 -18.27 -10.48
C HIS A 107 -12.02 -18.22 -11.87
N TYR A 108 -10.69 -18.12 -11.93
CA TYR A 108 -9.92 -17.92 -13.16
C TYR A 108 -8.77 -18.93 -13.20
N SER A 109 -8.95 -19.99 -13.97
CA SER A 109 -8.11 -21.21 -13.97
C SER A 109 -6.70 -21.03 -14.53
N VAL A 110 -6.34 -19.83 -14.98
CA VAL A 110 -5.06 -19.48 -15.58
C VAL A 110 -4.71 -18.05 -15.17
N TYR A 111 -3.44 -17.79 -14.85
CA TYR A 111 -2.86 -16.49 -14.48
C TYR A 111 -3.56 -15.23 -15.00
N GLY A 112 -3.95 -14.35 -14.07
CA GLY A 112 -4.75 -13.16 -14.37
C GLY A 112 -6.17 -13.55 -14.71
N ASP A 113 -7.17 -12.82 -14.24
CA ASP A 113 -8.39 -12.79 -15.04
C ASP A 113 -8.02 -12.24 -16.44
N PRO A 114 -8.08 -13.04 -17.53
CA PRO A 114 -7.75 -12.56 -18.86
C PRO A 114 -8.81 -11.60 -19.40
N SER A 115 -9.93 -11.39 -18.69
CA SER A 115 -11.09 -10.67 -19.22
C SER A 115 -10.94 -9.14 -19.22
N ASN A 116 -9.87 -8.58 -18.65
CA ASN A 116 -9.70 -7.12 -18.47
C ASN A 116 -10.88 -6.47 -17.70
N LYS A 117 -11.63 -7.24 -16.90
CA LYS A 117 -12.80 -6.74 -16.16
C LYS A 117 -12.71 -6.91 -14.65
N VAL A 118 -11.63 -7.48 -14.12
CA VAL A 118 -11.39 -7.55 -12.67
C VAL A 118 -10.35 -6.52 -12.24
N THR A 119 -10.51 -6.00 -11.03
CA THR A 119 -9.56 -5.10 -10.38
C THR A 119 -9.14 -5.60 -9.01
N GLY A 120 -7.86 -5.38 -8.67
CA GLY A 120 -7.25 -5.80 -7.41
C GLY A 120 -5.77 -6.16 -7.55
N THR A 121 -5.18 -6.73 -6.50
CA THR A 121 -3.77 -7.11 -6.49
C THR A 121 -3.55 -8.49 -5.88
N ASP A 122 -2.57 -9.25 -6.39
CA ASP A 122 -2.10 -10.47 -5.71
C ASP A 122 -0.88 -10.18 -4.82
N CYS A 123 -0.42 -11.22 -4.11
CA CYS A 123 0.73 -11.14 -3.19
C CYS A 123 2.01 -10.59 -3.85
N SER A 124 2.27 -10.98 -5.10
CA SER A 124 3.48 -10.61 -5.83
C SER A 124 3.33 -9.27 -6.56
N GLY A 125 2.14 -8.94 -7.06
CA GLY A 125 1.82 -7.62 -7.58
C GLY A 125 1.88 -6.55 -6.49
N PHE A 126 1.39 -6.86 -5.30
CA PHE A 126 1.53 -6.00 -4.13
C PHE A 126 3.01 -5.71 -3.84
N LEU A 127 3.84 -6.76 -3.79
CA LEU A 127 5.26 -6.60 -3.50
C LEU A 127 6.02 -5.84 -4.62
N SER A 128 5.69 -6.11 -5.89
CA SER A 128 6.19 -5.34 -7.04
C SER A 128 5.86 -3.86 -6.90
N PHE A 129 4.60 -3.53 -6.60
CA PHE A 129 4.14 -2.15 -6.42
C PHE A 129 4.88 -1.43 -5.29
N VAL A 130 4.89 -1.99 -4.08
CA VAL A 130 5.49 -1.30 -2.91
C VAL A 130 7.00 -1.15 -3.02
N TRP A 131 7.69 -2.01 -3.78
CA TRP A 131 9.11 -1.83 -4.08
C TRP A 131 9.37 -0.94 -5.31
N GLY A 132 8.36 -0.60 -6.09
CA GLY A 132 8.55 0.00 -7.41
C GLY A 132 9.40 -0.89 -8.32
N TYR A 133 9.21 -2.20 -8.23
CA TYR A 133 9.88 -3.22 -9.03
C TYR A 133 8.92 -3.66 -10.16
N PRO A 134 9.41 -3.95 -11.38
CA PRO A 134 8.54 -4.43 -12.46
C PRO A 134 7.70 -5.64 -12.04
N ARG A 135 6.47 -5.74 -12.54
CA ARG A 135 5.56 -6.87 -12.26
C ARG A 135 6.29 -8.19 -12.38
N SER A 136 6.34 -8.94 -11.28
CA SER A 136 7.10 -10.18 -11.17
C SER A 136 6.37 -11.22 -10.36
N THR A 137 6.67 -12.49 -10.61
CA THR A 137 6.04 -13.61 -9.89
C THR A 137 6.72 -13.86 -8.55
N THR A 138 6.04 -14.55 -7.64
CA THR A 138 6.65 -15.08 -6.39
C THR A 138 7.90 -15.92 -6.67
N SER A 139 7.91 -16.71 -7.76
CA SER A 139 9.06 -17.52 -8.17
C SER A 139 10.24 -16.63 -8.57
N THR A 140 9.98 -15.53 -9.28
CA THR A 140 11.00 -14.53 -9.64
C THR A 140 11.61 -13.89 -8.40
N PHE A 141 10.80 -13.52 -7.40
CA PHE A 141 11.31 -13.01 -6.13
C PHE A 141 12.13 -14.04 -5.37
N TYR A 142 11.71 -15.30 -5.44
CA TYR A 142 12.41 -16.39 -4.79
C TYR A 142 13.78 -16.64 -5.45
N THR A 143 13.89 -16.83 -6.77
CA THR A 143 15.16 -17.26 -7.38
C THR A 143 15.99 -16.13 -7.99
N GLY A 144 15.45 -14.92 -8.08
CA GLY A 144 16.08 -13.79 -8.77
C GLY A 144 17.35 -13.30 -8.09
N SER A 145 18.40 -13.07 -8.87
CA SER A 145 19.68 -12.52 -8.41
C SER A 145 19.62 -11.04 -8.03
N ALA A 146 18.50 -10.36 -8.32
CA ALA A 146 18.25 -8.99 -7.91
C ALA A 146 17.97 -8.84 -6.40
N PHE A 147 17.81 -9.94 -5.66
CA PHE A 147 17.45 -9.97 -4.26
C PHE A 147 18.52 -10.66 -3.42
N THR A 148 18.80 -10.11 -2.25
CA THR A 148 19.71 -10.70 -1.28
C THR A 148 18.91 -11.57 -0.32
N THR A 149 19.28 -12.84 -0.17
CA THR A 149 18.72 -13.69 0.88
C THR A 149 19.30 -13.27 2.23
N ILE A 150 18.44 -13.11 3.23
CA ILE A 150 18.82 -12.73 4.59
C ILE A 150 18.29 -13.75 5.60
N PRO A 151 18.95 -13.92 6.76
CA PRO A 151 18.36 -14.68 7.86
C PRO A 151 17.05 -14.05 8.32
N ILE A 152 16.03 -14.86 8.64
CA ILE A 152 14.73 -14.37 9.13
C ILE A 152 14.90 -13.50 10.38
N VAL A 153 15.85 -13.83 11.26
CA VAL A 153 16.15 -13.05 12.48
C VAL A 153 16.74 -11.65 12.20
N ASP A 154 17.22 -11.41 10.98
CA ASP A 154 17.86 -10.15 10.56
C ASP A 154 16.96 -9.29 9.66
N VAL A 155 15.68 -9.66 9.53
CA VAL A 155 14.69 -8.91 8.74
C VAL A 155 14.48 -7.52 9.34
N LYS A 156 14.25 -6.56 8.45
CA LYS A 156 13.99 -5.16 8.77
C LYS A 156 12.77 -4.67 8.01
N PRO A 157 12.16 -3.55 8.44
CA PRO A 157 11.14 -2.86 7.66
C PRO A 157 11.54 -2.70 6.19
N GLY A 158 10.66 -3.11 5.26
CA GLY A 158 10.89 -3.09 3.82
C GLY A 158 11.39 -4.40 3.21
N ASP A 159 11.90 -5.33 4.01
CA ASP A 159 12.24 -6.68 3.56
C ASP A 159 10.97 -7.51 3.26
N ALA A 160 11.14 -8.67 2.63
CA ALA A 160 10.02 -9.57 2.34
C ALA A 160 10.28 -11.00 2.76
N LEU A 161 9.19 -11.72 3.04
CA LEU A 161 9.18 -13.17 3.17
C LEU A 161 8.53 -13.76 1.93
N VAL A 162 9.21 -14.68 1.26
CA VAL A 162 8.73 -15.30 0.02
C VAL A 162 8.81 -16.82 0.13
N LYS A 163 7.72 -17.50 -0.24
CA LYS A 163 7.72 -18.94 -0.50
C LYS A 163 7.31 -19.17 -1.95
N ALA A 164 7.98 -20.09 -2.63
CA ALA A 164 7.71 -20.40 -4.04
C ALA A 164 8.18 -21.82 -4.39
N THR A 165 7.76 -22.82 -3.62
CA THR A 165 8.11 -24.22 -3.86
C THR A 165 6.85 -25.07 -3.90
N SER A 166 6.87 -26.17 -4.67
CA SER A 166 5.71 -27.06 -4.82
C SER A 166 5.21 -27.63 -3.49
N GLY A 167 6.10 -27.89 -2.53
CA GLY A 167 5.75 -28.40 -1.19
C GLY A 167 5.21 -27.34 -0.21
N CYS A 168 5.46 -26.06 -0.46
CA CYS A 168 5.08 -24.97 0.45
C CYS A 168 4.01 -24.02 -0.12
N GLY A 169 3.78 -24.07 -1.43
CA GLY A 169 2.98 -23.12 -2.18
C GLY A 169 3.72 -21.81 -2.50
N TYR A 170 2.95 -20.83 -2.98
CA TYR A 170 3.44 -19.54 -3.47
C TYR A 170 2.82 -18.40 -2.67
N HIS A 171 3.65 -17.53 -2.09
CA HIS A 171 3.20 -16.32 -1.41
C HIS A 171 4.35 -15.33 -1.22
N ALA A 172 4.02 -14.05 -1.13
CA ALA A 172 4.96 -12.97 -0.86
C ALA A 172 4.36 -11.99 0.17
N ILE A 173 5.16 -11.61 1.15
CA ILE A 173 4.76 -10.80 2.31
C ILE A 173 5.80 -9.70 2.50
N LEU A 174 5.36 -8.48 2.81
CA LEU A 174 6.22 -7.38 3.22
C LEU A 174 6.37 -7.33 4.75
N ILE A 175 7.59 -7.12 5.23
CA ILE A 175 7.90 -6.78 6.63
C ILE A 175 7.70 -5.27 6.82
N VAL A 176 6.82 -4.89 7.75
CA VAL A 176 6.53 -3.49 8.08
C VAL A 176 7.30 -3.05 9.32
N GLU A 177 7.29 -3.88 10.36
CA GLU A 177 8.03 -3.65 11.61
C GLU A 177 8.60 -4.98 12.12
N ALA A 178 9.86 -4.98 12.56
CA ALA A 178 10.55 -6.19 13.01
C ALA A 178 11.53 -5.90 14.16
N ASN A 179 11.05 -5.17 15.18
CA ASN A 179 11.86 -4.88 16.37
C ASN A 179 12.04 -6.12 17.27
N ASP A 180 11.04 -7.01 17.28
CA ASP A 180 11.07 -8.32 17.91
C ASP A 180 10.54 -9.35 16.91
N ILE A 181 11.28 -10.44 16.70
CA ILE A 181 10.92 -11.51 15.77
C ILE A 181 9.64 -12.25 16.20
N LYS A 182 9.25 -12.14 17.48
CA LYS A 182 8.00 -12.69 18.01
C LYS A 182 6.78 -11.80 17.79
N GLU A 183 7.00 -10.52 17.51
CA GLU A 183 5.96 -9.52 17.30
C GLU A 183 6.28 -8.65 16.07
N VAL A 184 6.27 -9.29 14.90
CA VAL A 184 6.55 -8.64 13.61
C VAL A 184 5.25 -8.17 12.98
N VAL A 185 5.20 -6.92 12.53
CA VAL A 185 4.09 -6.42 11.71
C VAL A 185 4.40 -6.73 10.25
N ILE A 186 3.45 -7.38 9.58
CA ILE A 186 3.54 -7.69 8.15
C ILE A 186 2.36 -7.12 7.38
N SER A 187 2.59 -6.82 6.10
CA SER A 187 1.54 -6.53 5.12
C SER A 187 1.57 -7.54 4.00
N GLU A 188 0.39 -7.97 3.56
CA GLU A 188 0.24 -8.94 2.48
C GLU A 188 -1.05 -8.69 1.69
N ALA A 189 -1.06 -9.04 0.41
CA ALA A 189 -2.29 -9.32 -0.32
C ALA A 189 -2.50 -10.83 -0.32
N SER A 190 -3.58 -11.32 0.30
CA SER A 190 -3.83 -12.76 0.41
C SER A 190 -5.26 -13.13 0.02
N SER A 191 -5.37 -14.22 -0.74
CA SER A 191 -6.66 -14.83 -1.07
C SER A 191 -7.37 -15.41 0.15
N THR A 192 -6.66 -15.70 1.24
CA THR A 192 -7.29 -16.22 2.47
C THR A 192 -8.06 -15.18 3.26
N VAL A 193 -7.84 -13.91 2.96
CA VAL A 193 -8.48 -12.76 3.62
C VAL A 193 -8.96 -11.71 2.63
N PHE A 194 -9.13 -12.14 1.38
CA PHE A 194 -9.76 -11.37 0.32
C PHE A 194 -9.11 -10.01 0.03
N GLY A 195 -7.82 -9.81 0.36
CA GLY A 195 -7.15 -8.55 0.02
C GLY A 195 -5.89 -8.20 0.79
N CYS A 196 -5.51 -6.94 0.63
CA CYS A 196 -4.41 -6.30 1.34
C CYS A 196 -4.78 -6.07 2.81
N ARG A 197 -3.95 -6.55 3.72
CA ARG A 197 -4.10 -6.31 5.16
C ARG A 197 -2.76 -6.20 5.87
N GLU A 198 -2.83 -5.75 7.11
CA GLU A 198 -1.76 -5.88 8.10
C GLU A 198 -2.11 -6.93 9.16
N ARG A 199 -1.10 -7.60 9.71
CA ARG A 199 -1.22 -8.43 10.91
C ARG A 199 0.09 -8.52 11.67
N VAL A 200 -0.01 -8.80 12.96
CA VAL A 200 1.14 -9.13 13.83
C VAL A 200 1.37 -10.63 13.79
N VAL A 201 2.62 -11.06 13.71
CA VAL A 201 3.03 -12.47 13.64
C VAL A 201 4.27 -12.77 14.46
N ASP A 202 4.36 -14.03 14.92
CA ASP A 202 5.57 -14.59 15.53
C ASP A 202 6.37 -15.38 14.47
N LEU A 203 7.44 -14.77 13.96
CA LEU A 203 8.35 -15.35 12.97
C LEU A 203 9.29 -16.41 13.56
N SER A 204 9.32 -16.62 14.88
CA SER A 204 10.13 -17.68 15.52
C SER A 204 9.50 -19.08 15.42
N THR A 205 8.22 -19.15 15.02
CA THR A 205 7.48 -20.41 14.91
C THR A 205 7.84 -21.19 13.64
N SER A 206 7.64 -22.51 13.67
CA SER A 206 7.90 -23.40 12.52
C SER A 206 7.00 -23.13 11.31
N ALA A 207 5.92 -22.35 11.46
CA ALA A 207 5.04 -21.96 10.36
C ALA A 207 5.79 -21.20 9.24
N TRP A 208 6.94 -20.60 9.58
CA TRP A 208 7.74 -19.78 8.66
C TRP A 208 8.88 -20.53 7.97
N GLN A 209 9.09 -21.81 8.26
CA GLN A 209 10.18 -22.61 7.68
C GLN A 209 10.15 -22.70 6.14
N CYS A 210 8.95 -22.53 5.56
CA CYS A 210 8.72 -22.53 4.12
C CYS A 210 9.08 -21.19 3.45
N TYR A 211 9.28 -20.13 4.23
CA TYR A 211 9.57 -18.80 3.72
C TYR A 211 11.07 -18.55 3.71
N LYS A 212 11.52 -17.88 2.66
CA LYS A 212 12.83 -17.27 2.57
C LYS A 212 12.68 -15.77 2.76
N ALA A 213 13.47 -15.21 3.69
CA ALA A 213 13.57 -13.77 3.80
C ALA A 213 14.51 -13.20 2.72
N ILE A 214 14.06 -12.14 2.07
CA ILE A 214 14.79 -11.47 1.00
C ILE A 214 14.77 -9.96 1.21
N ARG A 215 15.84 -9.30 0.78
CA ARG A 215 15.98 -7.84 0.70
C ARG A 215 16.15 -7.41 -0.74
N TYR A 216 15.47 -6.34 -1.13
CA TYR A 216 15.72 -5.67 -2.40
C TYR A 216 16.79 -4.59 -2.19
N PRO A 217 18.03 -4.73 -2.71
CA PRO A 217 19.14 -3.82 -2.36
C PRO A 217 18.91 -2.37 -2.78
N LYS A 218 18.07 -2.12 -3.80
CA LYS A 218 17.71 -0.75 -4.21
C LYS A 218 16.78 -0.04 -3.20
N LEU A 219 16.38 -0.70 -2.12
CA LEU A 219 15.70 -0.04 -0.99
C LEU A 219 16.67 0.72 -0.11
N GLU A 220 17.90 0.25 0.05
CA GLU A 220 18.90 0.92 0.90
C GLU A 220 19.27 2.29 0.34
N SER A 221 19.28 2.46 -0.99
CA SER A 221 19.42 3.77 -1.64
C SER A 221 18.22 4.70 -1.43
N ARG A 222 17.05 4.19 -1.04
CA ARG A 222 15.84 4.96 -0.67
C ARG A 222 15.74 5.26 0.83
N SER A 223 16.40 4.46 1.69
CA SER A 223 16.32 4.50 3.16
C SER A 223 17.16 5.59 3.87
N ARG A 224 17.55 6.66 3.18
CA ARG A 224 18.34 7.74 3.81
C ARG A 224 17.58 8.35 5.00
N PRO A 225 18.27 8.69 6.10
CA PRO A 225 17.65 9.26 7.30
C PRO A 225 16.77 10.45 6.94
N VAL A 226 15.60 10.54 7.60
CA VAL A 226 14.53 11.54 7.48
C VAL A 226 15.00 13.01 7.53
N THR A 227 16.26 13.26 7.91
CA THR A 227 16.89 14.58 7.83
C THR A 227 17.32 14.99 6.42
N ASN A 228 17.35 14.05 5.47
CA ASN A 228 17.65 14.30 4.07
C ASN A 228 16.60 13.59 3.21
N LEU A 229 15.50 14.30 2.94
CA LEU A 229 14.54 14.00 1.88
C LEU A 229 15.24 13.28 0.72
N THR A 230 14.95 11.99 0.54
CA THR A 230 15.25 11.33 -0.73
C THR A 230 14.36 11.99 -1.76
N LYS A 231 14.96 12.89 -2.53
CA LYS A 231 14.43 13.40 -3.79
C LYS A 231 13.77 12.24 -4.56
N SER A 232 12.46 12.28 -4.75
CA SER A 232 12.02 12.23 -6.13
C SER A 232 12.59 13.51 -6.75
N ASN A 233 13.40 13.40 -7.80
CA ASN A 233 14.17 14.53 -8.34
C ASN A 233 13.32 15.70 -8.83
N ASP A 234 11.99 15.60 -8.73
CA ASP A 234 11.04 16.52 -9.34
C ASP A 234 10.13 17.25 -8.34
N ILE A 235 9.96 16.82 -7.08
CA ILE A 235 8.93 17.38 -6.17
C ILE A 235 9.36 17.40 -4.70
N SER A 236 8.92 18.42 -3.95
CA SER A 236 9.00 18.48 -2.48
C SER A 236 7.68 18.96 -1.87
N ILE A 237 7.30 18.38 -0.73
CA ILE A 237 6.04 18.69 -0.03
C ILE A 237 6.36 19.22 1.35
N GLN A 238 5.87 20.42 1.65
CA GLN A 238 6.01 21.09 2.94
C GLN A 238 4.63 21.21 3.59
N LYS A 239 4.46 20.66 4.79
CA LYS A 239 3.27 20.93 5.61
C LYS A 239 3.37 22.36 6.18
N ILE A 240 2.42 23.22 5.83
CA ILE A 240 2.36 24.63 6.27
C ILE A 240 1.64 24.74 7.62
N ASN A 241 0.59 23.95 7.82
CA ASN A 241 -0.16 23.86 9.07
C ASN A 241 -0.90 22.50 9.15
N SER A 242 -1.82 22.32 10.09
CA SER A 242 -2.54 21.05 10.31
C SER A 242 -3.35 20.57 9.10
N ILE A 243 -3.73 21.46 8.18
CA ILE A 243 -4.62 21.16 7.03
C ILE A 243 -4.08 21.69 5.70
N GLY A 244 -2.86 22.21 5.67
CA GLY A 244 -2.31 23.00 4.57
C GLY A 244 -0.94 22.50 4.15
N TYR A 245 -0.74 22.37 2.84
CA TYR A 245 0.47 21.82 2.22
C TYR A 245 0.93 22.72 1.09
N LYS A 246 2.24 22.91 0.97
CA LYS A 246 2.88 23.53 -0.20
C LYS A 246 3.60 22.44 -0.96
N VAL A 247 3.21 22.22 -2.20
CA VAL A 247 3.88 21.29 -3.11
C VAL A 247 4.73 22.11 -4.05
N HIS A 248 6.02 21.82 -4.10
CA HIS A 248 7.02 22.49 -4.91
C HIS A 248 7.52 21.52 -5.97
N PHE A 249 7.50 21.95 -7.23
CA PHE A 249 8.01 21.20 -8.37
C PHE A 249 9.39 21.76 -8.75
N GLN A 250 10.37 20.89 -9.00
CA GLN A 250 11.74 21.28 -9.41
C GLN A 250 11.77 21.81 -10.85
N ARG A 251 10.75 21.48 -11.63
CA ARG A 251 10.46 22.05 -12.95
C ARG A 251 8.96 22.32 -13.03
N PRO A 252 8.53 23.32 -13.81
CA PRO A 252 7.12 23.55 -14.06
C PRO A 252 6.42 22.25 -14.49
N LEU A 253 5.34 21.90 -13.81
CA LEU A 253 4.55 20.70 -14.10
C LEU A 253 3.26 21.09 -14.83
N SER A 254 2.95 20.38 -15.91
CA SER A 254 1.62 20.38 -16.55
C SER A 254 0.96 19.01 -16.35
N GLY A 255 -0.33 19.01 -16.01
CA GLY A 255 -1.10 17.80 -15.73
C GLY A 255 -2.08 18.02 -14.57
N SER A 256 -2.16 17.12 -13.61
CA SER A 256 -3.05 17.27 -12.45
C SER A 256 -2.39 16.82 -11.15
N ILE A 257 -2.85 17.42 -10.05
CA ILE A 257 -2.57 16.98 -8.69
C ILE A 257 -3.89 16.63 -8.01
N GLU A 258 -3.91 15.48 -7.38
CA GLU A 258 -5.01 14.99 -6.56
C GLU A 258 -4.48 14.68 -5.16
N VAL A 259 -5.28 14.94 -4.15
CA VAL A 259 -4.98 14.60 -2.75
C VAL A 259 -6.08 13.74 -2.21
N PHE A 260 -5.69 12.69 -1.52
CA PHE A 260 -6.59 11.73 -0.91
C PHE A 260 -6.23 11.56 0.56
N THR A 261 -7.18 11.14 1.38
CA THR A 261 -6.87 10.52 2.66
C THR A 261 -6.18 9.16 2.45
N ILE A 262 -5.55 8.59 3.47
CA ILE A 262 -4.95 7.25 3.36
C ILE A 262 -5.99 6.12 3.14
N ASP A 263 -7.22 6.34 3.59
CA ASP A 263 -8.37 5.50 3.25
C ASP A 263 -8.97 5.83 1.87
N GLY A 264 -8.29 6.71 1.11
CA GLY A 264 -8.45 7.10 -0.29
C GLY A 264 -9.73 7.83 -0.68
N ARG A 265 -10.34 8.53 0.28
CA ARG A 265 -11.31 9.60 -0.03
C ARG A 265 -10.57 10.77 -0.66
N MET A 266 -11.05 11.25 -1.81
CA MET A 266 -10.50 12.44 -2.46
C MET A 266 -10.80 13.70 -1.61
N LEU A 267 -9.78 14.50 -1.37
CA LEU A 267 -9.81 15.74 -0.60
C LEU A 267 -9.61 16.98 -1.48
N TYR A 268 -8.85 16.84 -2.57
CA TYR A 268 -8.49 17.94 -3.44
C TYR A 268 -8.16 17.42 -4.85
N ILE A 269 -8.49 18.20 -5.87
CA ILE A 269 -8.03 18.02 -7.24
C ILE A 269 -7.78 19.40 -7.86
N SER A 270 -6.70 19.53 -8.62
CA SER A 270 -6.44 20.71 -9.45
C SER A 270 -5.66 20.32 -10.68
N ASP A 271 -6.01 20.94 -11.80
CA ASP A 271 -5.15 20.96 -12.97
C ASP A 271 -3.95 21.87 -12.72
N LEU A 272 -2.82 21.48 -13.29
CA LEU A 272 -1.56 22.18 -13.24
C LEU A 272 -1.20 22.59 -14.67
N ASN A 273 -0.95 23.88 -14.87
CA ASN A 273 -0.51 24.42 -16.15
C ASN A 273 0.83 25.11 -15.95
N ASN A 274 1.91 24.41 -16.31
CA ASN A 274 3.29 24.92 -16.19
C ASN A 274 3.56 25.51 -14.79
N CYS A 275 3.22 24.74 -13.75
CA CYS A 275 3.18 25.20 -12.36
C CYS A 275 4.46 24.81 -11.59
N ASP A 276 5.11 25.77 -10.92
CA ASP A 276 6.30 25.53 -10.09
C ASP A 276 5.96 25.18 -8.63
N ASN A 277 4.79 25.58 -8.14
CA ASN A 277 4.31 25.22 -6.83
C ASN A 277 2.81 25.46 -6.69
N ILE A 278 2.17 24.70 -5.80
CA ILE A 278 0.76 24.86 -5.45
C ILE A 278 0.58 24.82 -3.93
N LEU A 279 -0.32 25.68 -3.43
CA LEU A 279 -0.81 25.59 -2.06
C LEU A 279 -2.12 24.81 -2.03
N ILE A 280 -2.17 23.78 -1.20
CA ILE A 280 -3.33 22.90 -1.04
C ILE A 280 -3.84 23.02 0.38
N LYS A 281 -5.14 23.23 0.53
CA LYS A 281 -5.85 23.16 1.82
C LYS A 281 -6.81 21.98 1.76
N THR A 282 -6.57 20.96 2.57
CA THR A 282 -7.38 19.72 2.56
C THR A 282 -8.54 19.75 3.55
N GLY A 283 -8.46 20.61 4.57
CA GLY A 283 -9.40 20.56 5.71
C GLY A 283 -9.29 19.28 6.55
N TYR A 284 -8.27 18.44 6.31
CA TYR A 284 -8.10 17.13 6.93
C TYR A 284 -6.77 17.07 7.67
N THR A 285 -6.80 16.61 8.93
CA THR A 285 -5.63 16.62 9.84
C THR A 285 -4.90 15.29 9.91
N GLY A 286 -5.40 14.25 9.26
CA GLY A 286 -4.79 12.92 9.24
C GLY A 286 -3.81 12.72 8.09
N VAL A 287 -3.43 11.47 7.91
CA VAL A 287 -2.53 11.03 6.85
C VAL A 287 -3.21 11.16 5.49
N ILE A 288 -2.54 11.86 4.58
CA ILE A 288 -2.97 12.03 3.18
C ILE A 288 -2.00 11.35 2.24
N ALA A 289 -2.41 11.15 0.99
CA ALA A 289 -1.60 10.73 -0.14
C ALA A 289 -1.80 11.72 -1.29
N PHE A 290 -0.74 11.96 -2.06
CA PHE A 290 -0.78 12.77 -3.27
C PHE A 290 -0.75 11.84 -4.48
N ARG A 291 -1.45 12.21 -5.55
CA ARG A 291 -1.34 11.59 -6.88
C ARG A 291 -1.07 12.71 -7.88
N LEU A 292 -0.03 12.53 -8.67
CA LEU A 292 0.34 13.48 -9.70
C LEU A 292 0.32 12.80 -11.06
N THR A 293 -0.39 13.40 -11.99
CA THR A 293 -0.43 12.97 -13.38
C THR A 293 0.30 14.03 -14.19
N ASN A 294 1.31 13.62 -14.95
CA ASN A 294 1.99 14.48 -15.92
C ASN A 294 1.56 14.03 -17.32
N GLU A 295 1.44 14.98 -18.26
CA GLU A 295 1.24 14.70 -19.69
C GLU A 295 2.24 13.68 -20.26
N LEU A 296 3.44 13.57 -19.66
CA LEU A 296 4.50 12.63 -20.06
C LEU A 296 4.48 11.26 -19.36
N SER A 297 3.76 11.09 -18.25
CA SER A 297 3.74 9.83 -17.48
C SER A 297 2.32 9.38 -17.17
N LYS A 298 1.85 8.34 -17.87
CA LYS A 298 0.55 7.67 -17.60
C LYS A 298 0.48 6.96 -16.24
N ASN A 299 1.61 6.83 -15.55
CA ASN A 299 1.68 6.25 -14.21
C ASN A 299 1.83 7.41 -13.22
N PRO A 300 0.95 7.50 -12.21
CA PRO A 300 1.07 8.56 -11.24
C PRO A 300 2.36 8.39 -10.44
N VAL A 301 3.08 9.49 -10.33
CA VAL A 301 4.38 9.54 -9.69
C VAL A 301 4.13 10.21 -8.34
N ILE A 302 4.50 9.53 -7.25
CA ILE A 302 4.79 10.10 -5.92
C ILE A 302 3.64 10.10 -4.88
N MET A 303 3.81 9.40 -3.75
CA MET A 303 2.84 9.24 -2.66
C MET A 303 3.36 9.62 -1.25
N ALA A 304 3.21 10.89 -0.86
CA ALA A 304 3.59 11.32 0.49
C ALA A 304 2.57 10.87 1.51
N THR A 305 2.93 9.90 2.34
CA THR A 305 2.25 9.63 3.61
C THR A 305 2.88 10.55 4.67
N LEU A 306 2.16 11.62 5.06
CA LEU A 306 2.54 12.46 6.20
C LEU A 306 1.74 12.03 7.44
N ARG A 307 2.39 11.33 8.38
CA ARG A 307 1.88 11.12 9.75
C ARG A 307 2.03 12.41 10.55
#